data_AF-A0A662V993-F1
#
_entry.id   AF-A0A662V993-F1
#
_cell.length_a   1.000
_cell.length_b   1.000
_cell.length_c   1.000
_cell.angle_alpha   90.00
_cell.angle_beta   90.00
_cell.angle_gamma   90.00
#
_symmetry.space_group_name_H-M   'P 1'
#
loop_
_entity.id
_entity.type
_entity.pdbx_description
1 polymer ?
#
loop_
_entity_poly.entity_id
_entity_poly.type
_entity_poly.pdbx_seq_one_letter_code
_entity_poly.pdbx_strand_id
1 'polypeptide(L)'
;MKCLDICNEYAKLVLVALLYLSSVSRTVRFEDIIKYTRVINREKLEEFISKLEQCNVVTTTNNTIKINNLAELALIAIVNGADPEYVSRYISWRDFELLITKELRELGFEAYKSIRLKGPRALEVDILAIDVISNL
;
A
#
# COMPACT_ATOMS: atom_id res chain seq x y z
N MET A 1 3.91 -2.55 11.98
CA MET A 1 3.25 -3.47 11.03
C MET A 1 3.85 -4.88 11.13
N LYS A 2 3.19 -5.85 11.80
CA LYS A 2 3.70 -7.23 12.03
C LYS A 2 2.95 -8.33 11.25
N CYS A 3 1.91 -8.00 10.47
CA CYS A 3 0.93 -9.01 10.04
C CYS A 3 1.29 -9.81 8.78
N LEU A 4 2.21 -9.35 7.91
CA LEU A 4 2.37 -9.90 6.55
C LEU A 4 3.83 -10.05 6.09
N ASP A 5 4.78 -10.23 7.02
CA ASP A 5 6.17 -10.61 6.71
C ASP A 5 6.25 -12.10 6.37
N ILE A 6 5.69 -12.49 5.22
CA ILE A 6 5.88 -13.82 4.66
C ILE A 6 6.60 -13.60 3.35
N CYS A 7 7.93 -13.50 3.36
CA CYS A 7 8.76 -13.52 2.15
C CYS A 7 8.43 -14.78 1.32
N ASN A 8 7.44 -14.64 0.44
CA ASN A 8 6.85 -15.71 -0.33
C ASN A 8 6.55 -15.15 -1.71
N GLU A 9 7.17 -15.77 -2.72
CA GLU A 9 7.00 -15.44 -4.14
C GLU A 9 5.51 -15.36 -4.54
N TYR A 10 4.69 -16.21 -3.93
CA TYR A 10 3.24 -16.20 -4.08
C TYR A 10 2.59 -14.89 -3.61
N ALA A 11 2.92 -14.43 -2.40
CA ALA A 11 2.34 -13.22 -1.82
C ALA A 11 2.71 -12.01 -2.65
N LYS A 12 3.99 -11.90 -3.04
CA LYS A 12 4.50 -10.87 -3.95
C LYS A 12 3.69 -10.80 -5.25
N LEU A 13 3.48 -11.95 -5.91
CA LEU A 13 2.72 -12.01 -7.16
C LEU A 13 1.27 -11.54 -6.99
N VAL A 14 0.58 -11.97 -5.93
CA VAL A 14 -0.80 -11.55 -5.66
C VAL A 14 -0.88 -10.05 -5.37
N LEU A 15 0.04 -9.51 -4.56
CA LEU A 15 0.07 -8.09 -4.22
C LEU A 15 0.31 -7.22 -5.46
N VAL A 16 1.26 -7.60 -6.31
CA VAL A 16 1.53 -6.90 -7.58
C VAL A 16 0.33 -7.00 -8.52
N ALA A 17 -0.32 -8.16 -8.60
CA ALA A 17 -1.53 -8.33 -9.41
C ALA A 17 -2.67 -7.42 -8.93
N LEU A 18 -2.87 -7.30 -7.61
CA LEU A 18 -3.87 -6.40 -7.03
C LEU A 18 -3.56 -4.95 -7.39
N LEU A 19 -2.31 -4.50 -7.25
CA LEU A 19 -1.90 -3.14 -7.62
C LEU A 19 -2.19 -2.85 -9.11
N TYR A 20 -1.74 -3.73 -10.00
CA TYR A 20 -1.95 -3.60 -11.45
C TYR A 20 -3.44 -3.63 -11.84
N LEU A 21 -4.21 -4.60 -11.35
CA LEU A 21 -5.63 -4.72 -11.71
C LEU A 21 -6.44 -3.56 -11.12
N SER A 22 -6.06 -3.08 -9.93
CA SER A 22 -6.72 -1.95 -9.28
C SER A 22 -6.48 -0.61 -9.99
N SER A 23 -5.36 -0.46 -10.72
CA SER A 23 -5.09 0.72 -11.52
C SER A 23 -6.00 0.83 -12.76
N VAL A 24 -6.56 -0.30 -13.22
CA VAL A 24 -7.52 -0.36 -14.32
C VAL A 24 -8.96 -0.23 -13.80
N SER A 25 -9.27 -0.89 -12.68
CA SER A 25 -10.58 -0.84 -12.02
C SER A 25 -10.41 -0.95 -10.51
N ARG A 26 -10.94 0.01 -9.75
CA ARG A 26 -10.85 0.01 -8.27
C ARG A 26 -11.42 -1.24 -7.59
N THR A 27 -12.25 -1.99 -8.32
CA THR A 27 -12.77 -3.29 -7.91
C THR A 27 -12.15 -4.37 -8.78
N VAL A 28 -11.51 -5.35 -8.15
CA VAL A 28 -10.80 -6.46 -8.80
C VAL A 28 -11.56 -7.75 -8.55
N ARG A 29 -11.70 -8.63 -9.55
CA ARG A 29 -12.32 -9.95 -9.35
C ARG A 29 -11.27 -10.99 -8.99
N PHE A 30 -11.63 -11.96 -8.16
CA PHE A 30 -10.74 -13.08 -7.83
C PHE A 30 -10.24 -13.82 -9.09
N GLU A 31 -11.13 -13.99 -10.08
CA GLU A 31 -10.80 -14.64 -11.35
C GLU A 31 -9.71 -13.92 -12.15
N ASP A 32 -9.68 -12.58 -12.09
CA ASP A 32 -8.68 -11.80 -12.82
C ASP A 32 -7.30 -11.96 -12.17
N ILE A 33 -7.25 -12.06 -10.83
CA ILE A 33 -6.02 -12.36 -10.09
C ILE A 33 -5.52 -13.77 -10.41
N ILE A 34 -6.42 -14.77 -10.42
CA ILE A 34 -6.10 -16.16 -10.77
C ILE A 34 -5.50 -16.23 -12.18
N LYS A 35 -6.11 -15.54 -13.16
CA LYS A 35 -5.61 -15.47 -14.53
C LYS A 35 -4.24 -14.81 -14.62
N TYR A 36 -4.06 -13.69 -13.91
CA TYR A 36 -2.81 -12.92 -13.94
C TYR A 36 -1.65 -13.67 -13.29
N THR A 37 -1.87 -14.19 -12.09
CA THR A 37 -0.84 -14.85 -11.28
C THR A 37 -0.62 -16.32 -11.68
N ARG A 38 -1.54 -16.90 -12.45
CA ARG A 38 -1.62 -18.35 -12.74
C ARG A 38 -1.69 -19.21 -11.47
N VAL A 39 -2.17 -18.63 -10.38
CA VAL A 39 -2.37 -19.32 -9.11
C VAL A 39 -3.52 -20.31 -9.24
N ILE A 40 -3.25 -21.58 -8.96
CA ILE A 40 -4.22 -22.66 -9.13
C ILE A 40 -5.06 -22.88 -7.86
N ASN A 41 -4.56 -22.47 -6.69
CA ASN A 41 -5.23 -22.73 -5.41
C ASN A 41 -6.02 -21.49 -4.94
N ARG A 42 -7.35 -21.56 -5.09
CA ARG A 42 -8.30 -20.51 -4.68
C ARG A 42 -8.37 -20.33 -3.16
N GLU A 43 -8.29 -21.41 -2.38
CA GLU A 43 -8.35 -21.35 -0.92
C GLU A 43 -7.17 -20.56 -0.34
N LYS A 44 -5.95 -20.79 -0.85
CA LYS A 44 -4.76 -20.01 -0.45
C LYS A 44 -4.88 -18.53 -0.80
N LEU A 45 -5.52 -18.22 -1.92
CA LEU A 45 -5.76 -16.83 -2.32
C LEU A 45 -6.75 -16.19 -1.35
N GLU A 46 -7.86 -16.86 -1.06
CA GLU A 46 -8.85 -16.37 -0.09
C GLU A 46 -8.26 -16.20 1.31
N GLU A 47 -7.43 -17.14 1.78
CA GLU A 47 -6.72 -17.00 3.05
C GLU A 47 -5.81 -15.76 3.07
N PHE A 48 -5.06 -15.53 1.98
CA PHE A 48 -4.19 -14.37 1.87
C PHE A 48 -4.97 -13.05 1.81
N ILE A 49 -6.05 -13.00 1.02
CA ILE A 49 -6.93 -11.83 0.93
C ILE A 49 -7.63 -11.57 2.28
N SER A 50 -8.00 -12.62 3.02
CA SER A 50 -8.59 -12.47 4.36
C SER A 50 -7.62 -11.80 5.35
N LYS A 51 -6.32 -12.11 5.27
CA LYS A 51 -5.29 -11.41 6.07
C LYS A 51 -5.20 -9.92 5.70
N LEU A 52 -5.30 -9.58 4.41
CA LEU A 52 -5.34 -8.18 3.96
C LEU A 52 -6.60 -7.45 4.43
N GLU A 53 -7.74 -8.15 4.47
CA GLU A 53 -9.01 -7.61 4.95
C GLU A 53 -9.00 -7.35 6.47
N GLN A 54 -8.40 -8.25 7.25
CA GLN A 54 -8.17 -8.04 8.69
C GLN A 54 -7.30 -6.80 8.98
N CYS A 55 -6.41 -6.44 8.05
CA CYS A 55 -5.60 -5.22 8.13
C CYS A 55 -6.31 -4.00 7.52
N ASN A 56 -7.58 -4.12 7.10
CA ASN A 56 -8.38 -3.09 6.45
C ASN A 56 -7.76 -2.54 5.15
N VAL A 57 -6.88 -3.30 4.49
CA VAL A 57 -6.23 -2.92 3.23
C VAL A 57 -7.19 -3.11 2.06
N VAL A 58 -8.01 -4.16 2.14
CA VAL A 58 -9.02 -4.52 1.15
C VAL A 58 -10.35 -4.84 1.84
N THR A 59 -11.44 -4.80 1.09
CA THR A 59 -12.73 -5.37 1.49
C THR A 59 -13.17 -6.36 0.43
N THR A 60 -13.63 -7.52 0.86
CA THR A 60 -14.19 -8.53 -0.04
C THR A 60 -15.71 -8.44 -0.06
N THR A 61 -16.32 -8.60 -1.24
CA THR A 61 -17.77 -8.68 -1.39
C THR A 61 -18.09 -9.68 -2.49
N ASN A 62 -18.75 -10.78 -2.12
CA ASN A 62 -19.03 -11.91 -3.03
C ASN A 62 -17.75 -12.44 -3.69
N ASN A 63 -17.49 -12.06 -4.93
CA ASN A 63 -16.35 -12.49 -5.74
C ASN A 63 -15.48 -11.31 -6.20
N THR A 64 -15.60 -10.17 -5.53
CA THR A 64 -14.82 -8.97 -5.82
C THR A 64 -14.06 -8.49 -4.60
N ILE A 65 -12.95 -7.81 -4.87
CA ILE A 65 -12.02 -7.25 -3.90
C ILE A 65 -11.92 -5.76 -4.22
N LYS A 66 -12.27 -4.93 -3.24
CA LYS A 66 -12.11 -3.49 -3.31
C LYS A 66 -10.86 -3.09 -2.54
N ILE A 67 -10.01 -2.26 -3.14
CA ILE A 67 -8.84 -1.73 -2.45
C ILE A 67 -9.25 -0.52 -1.62
N ASN A 68 -9.05 -0.58 -0.31
CA ASN A 68 -9.38 0.50 0.62
C ASN A 68 -8.19 1.45 0.82
N ASN A 69 -6.98 0.90 0.89
CA ASN A 69 -5.75 1.66 1.09
C ASN A 69 -4.66 1.17 0.12
N LEU A 70 -4.53 1.89 -1.00
CA LEU A 70 -3.59 1.53 -2.07
C LEU A 70 -2.13 1.69 -1.65
N ALA A 71 -1.83 2.70 -0.83
CA ALA A 71 -0.48 2.95 -0.36
C ALA A 71 -0.01 1.87 0.62
N GLU A 72 -0.88 1.44 1.54
CA GLU A 72 -0.58 0.33 2.46
C GLU A 72 -0.37 -0.98 1.68
N LEU A 73 -1.20 -1.24 0.67
CA LEU A 73 -1.02 -2.40 -0.22
C LEU A 73 0.34 -2.37 -0.92
N ALA A 74 0.75 -1.20 -1.42
CA ALA A 74 2.06 -0.99 -2.04
C ALA A 74 3.21 -1.22 -1.07
N LEU A 75 3.09 -0.74 0.17
CA LEU A 75 4.10 -0.98 1.21
C LEU A 75 4.22 -2.47 1.53
N ILE A 76 3.10 -3.17 1.69
CA ILE A 76 3.09 -4.62 1.93
C ILE A 76 3.75 -5.34 0.75
N ALA A 77 3.51 -4.93 -0.50
CA ALA A 77 4.19 -5.48 -1.68
C ALA A 77 5.71 -5.31 -1.59
N ILE A 78 6.19 -4.11 -1.27
CA ILE A 78 7.63 -3.81 -1.15
C ILE A 78 8.27 -4.63 -0.03
N VAL A 79 7.64 -4.69 1.14
CA VAL A 79 8.10 -5.50 2.28
C VAL A 79 8.18 -6.99 1.91
N ASN A 80 7.27 -7.46 1.05
CA ASN A 80 7.27 -8.83 0.51
C ASN A 80 8.21 -9.01 -0.71
N GLY A 81 9.11 -8.05 -0.98
CA GLY A 81 10.15 -8.15 -1.99
C GLY A 81 9.73 -7.74 -3.41
N ALA A 82 8.62 -7.01 -3.57
CA ALA A 82 8.33 -6.34 -4.83
C ALA A 82 9.29 -5.15 -5.02
N ASP A 83 9.67 -4.89 -6.27
CA ASP A 83 10.54 -3.76 -6.62
C ASP A 83 9.83 -2.42 -6.34
N PRO A 84 10.40 -1.54 -5.49
CA PRO A 84 9.83 -0.22 -5.21
C PRO A 84 9.63 0.64 -6.45
N GLU A 85 10.55 0.60 -7.43
CA GLU A 85 10.41 1.39 -8.65
C GLU A 85 9.19 0.94 -9.44
N TYR A 86 9.01 -0.37 -9.61
CA TYR A 86 7.84 -0.93 -10.25
C TYR A 86 6.54 -0.63 -9.50
N VAL A 87 6.50 -0.83 -8.18
CA VAL A 87 5.32 -0.58 -7.34
C VAL A 87 4.91 0.89 -7.37
N SER A 88 5.88 1.82 -7.41
CA SER A 88 5.62 3.26 -7.43
C SER A 88 4.76 3.72 -8.61
N ARG A 89 4.74 2.95 -9.71
CA ARG A 89 3.93 3.23 -10.91
C ARG A 89 2.43 3.12 -10.67
N TYR A 90 2.02 2.45 -9.59
CA TYR A 90 0.61 2.19 -9.26
C TYR A 90 0.04 3.08 -8.16
N ILE A 91 0.87 3.89 -7.50
CA ILE A 91 0.43 4.79 -6.43
C ILE A 91 0.57 6.24 -6.88
N SER A 92 -0.34 7.11 -6.45
CA SER A 92 -0.16 8.54 -6.66
C SER A 92 0.81 9.12 -5.62
N TRP A 93 1.46 10.24 -5.94
CA TRP A 93 2.27 10.98 -4.98
C TRP A 93 1.49 11.31 -3.70
N ARG A 94 0.21 11.65 -3.84
CA ARG A 94 -0.68 11.96 -2.72
C ARG A 94 -0.94 10.76 -1.81
N ASP A 95 -1.07 9.56 -2.39
CA ASP A 95 -1.25 8.31 -1.62
C ASP A 95 0.04 7.97 -0.85
N PHE A 96 1.19 8.17 -1.50
CA PHE A 96 2.50 8.00 -0.87
C PHE A 96 2.69 8.96 0.32
N GLU A 97 2.45 10.26 0.14
CA GLU A 97 2.54 11.24 1.24
C GLU A 97 1.68 10.85 2.44
N LEU A 98 0.46 10.38 2.18
CA LEU A 98 -0.48 9.98 3.23
C LEU A 98 0.07 8.81 4.05
N LEU A 99 0.58 7.78 3.38
CA LEU A 99 1.19 6.62 4.02
C LEU A 99 2.39 7.02 4.87
N ILE A 100 3.36 7.72 4.29
CA ILE A 100 4.59 8.07 5.00
C ILE A 100 4.29 8.95 6.22
N THR A 101 3.36 9.90 6.09
CA THR A 101 2.94 10.75 7.22
C THR A 101 2.30 9.93 8.34
N LYS A 102 1.49 8.92 8.00
CA LYS A 102 0.89 7.99 8.97
C LYS A 102 1.98 7.18 9.68
N GLU A 103 2.88 6.54 8.94
CA GLU A 103 3.94 5.71 9.50
C GLU A 103 4.90 6.52 10.39
N LEU A 104 5.27 7.73 9.99
CA LEU A 104 6.08 8.63 10.82
C LEU A 104 5.41 8.96 12.15
N ARG A 105 4.08 9.20 12.13
CA ARG A 105 3.31 9.43 13.37
C ARG A 105 3.25 8.18 14.24
N GLU A 106 3.11 7.00 13.65
CA GLU A 106 3.16 5.72 14.39
C GLU A 106 4.54 5.48 15.02
N LEU A 107 5.61 5.97 14.40
CA LEU A 107 6.97 5.95 14.95
C LEU A 107 7.23 7.06 16.00
N GLY A 108 6.24 7.90 16.31
CA GLY A 108 6.32 8.93 17.34
C GLY A 108 6.77 10.32 16.86
N PHE A 109 6.94 10.53 15.56
CA PHE A 109 7.23 11.85 15.00
C PHE A 109 5.98 12.71 14.93
N GLU A 110 6.16 14.02 15.06
CA GLU A 110 5.15 14.98 14.65
C GLU A 110 5.29 15.20 13.12
N ALA A 111 4.44 14.54 12.34
CA ALA A 111 4.53 14.56 10.88
C ALA A 111 3.40 15.36 10.21
N TYR A 112 3.78 16.11 9.19
CA TYR A 112 2.95 16.98 8.38
C TYR A 112 3.20 16.73 6.89
N LYS A 113 2.21 17.01 6.05
CA LYS A 113 2.33 16.86 4.59
C LYS A 113 1.74 18.03 3.84
N SER A 114 2.19 18.21 2.60
CA SER A 114 1.71 19.23 1.67
C SER A 114 1.80 20.65 2.26
N ILE A 115 2.91 20.97 2.94
CA ILE A 115 3.13 22.28 3.56
C ILE A 115 3.49 23.29 2.49
N ARG A 116 2.74 24.38 2.41
CA ARG A 116 2.96 25.44 1.42
C ARG A 116 3.36 26.73 2.11
N LEU A 117 4.57 27.19 1.83
CA LEU A 117 5.10 28.45 2.33
C LEU A 117 4.87 29.54 1.29
N LYS A 118 4.08 30.53 1.67
CA LYS A 118 3.82 31.71 0.83
C LYS A 118 4.91 32.75 1.09
N GLY A 119 5.78 32.96 0.10
CA GLY A 119 6.83 33.98 0.11
C GLY A 119 7.06 34.53 -1.30
N PRO A 120 8.09 35.39 -1.51
CA PRO A 120 8.43 35.93 -2.83
C PRO A 120 8.74 34.83 -3.86
N ARG A 121 9.07 33.61 -3.41
CA ARG A 121 9.00 32.37 -4.19
C ARG A 121 8.15 31.36 -3.43
N ALA A 122 7.22 30.70 -4.12
CA ALA A 122 6.45 29.63 -3.53
C ALA A 122 7.35 28.41 -3.29
N LEU A 123 7.25 27.82 -2.10
CA LEU A 123 7.91 26.58 -1.73
C LEU A 123 6.87 25.60 -1.19
N GLU A 124 6.94 24.37 -1.65
CA GLU A 124 6.17 23.24 -1.12
C GLU A 124 7.13 22.25 -0.48
N VAL A 125 6.80 21.83 0.73
CA VAL A 125 7.45 20.72 1.43
C VAL A 125 6.42 19.60 1.47
N ASP A 126 6.68 18.54 0.69
CA ASP A 126 5.76 17.41 0.56
C ASP A 126 5.51 16.72 1.91
N ILE A 127 6.58 16.50 2.69
CA ILE A 127 6.53 15.86 4.01
C ILE A 127 7.54 16.54 4.95
N LEU A 128 7.11 16.85 6.16
CA LEU A 128 7.95 17.32 7.26
C LEU A 128 7.71 16.42 8.48
N ALA A 129 8.76 15.82 9.01
CA ALA A 129 8.74 15.04 10.24
C ALA A 129 9.61 15.72 11.28
N ILE A 130 9.06 15.96 12.46
CA ILE A 130 9.79 16.56 13.59
C ILE A 130 9.96 15.48 14.65
N ASP A 131 11.22 15.20 14.97
CA ASP A 131 11.55 14.34 16.10
C ASP A 131 11.41 15.12 17.40
N VAL A 132 10.30 14.92 18.08
CA VAL A 132 10.01 15.55 19.38
C VAL A 132 10.47 14.69 20.56
N ILE A 133 10.98 13.48 20.30
CA ILE A 133 11.35 12.49 21.32
C ILE A 133 12.86 12.54 21.58
N SER A 134 13.67 12.63 20.53
CA SER A 134 15.13 12.45 20.65
C SER A 134 15.87 13.65 21.27
N ASN A 135 15.23 14.80 21.49
CA ASN A 135 15.83 16.00 22.13
C ASN A 135 17.28 16.30 21.69
N LEU A 136 17.58 16.08 20.40
CA LEU A 136 18.86 16.45 19.78
C LEU A 136 18.85 17.90 19.31
#